data_AF-A0A957KVH1-F1
#
_entry.id   AF-A0A957KVH1-F1
#
_cell.length_a   1.000
_cell.length_b   1.000
_cell.length_c   1.000
_cell.angle_alpha   90.00
_cell.angle_beta   90.00
_cell.angle_gamma   90.00
#
_symmetry.space_group_name_H-M   'P 1'
#
loop_
_entity.id
_entity.type
_entity.pdbx_description
1 polymer ?
#
loop_
_entity_poly.entity_id
_entity_poly.type
_entity_poly.pdbx_seq_one_letter_code
_entity_poly.pdbx_strand_id
1 'polypeptide(L)'
;MTNFEQILLQEVATLPESRRADVLAFVRYLKLSIPSERLEIEKRFTEALEAIRARASELNITPEDIETEIRAVREANARRR
;
A
#
# COMPACT_ATOMS: atom_id res chain seq x y z
N MET A 1 8.30 24.67 20.95
CA MET A 1 8.56 24.64 19.50
C MET A 1 9.83 23.84 19.27
N THR A 2 9.79 22.88 18.35
CA THR A 2 10.97 22.10 17.95
C THR A 2 11.92 22.96 17.11
N ASN A 3 13.19 22.55 17.02
CA ASN A 3 14.20 23.25 16.22
C ASN A 3 13.76 23.40 14.74
N PHE A 4 13.07 22.39 14.20
CA PHE A 4 12.55 22.41 12.84
C PHE A 4 11.45 23.47 12.65
N GLU A 5 10.50 23.60 13.59
CA GLU A 5 9.42 24.59 13.50
C GLU A 5 9.97 26.03 13.52
N GLN A 6 10.99 26.30 14.34
CA GLN A 6 11.64 27.61 14.40
C GLN A 6 12.38 27.94 13.11
N ILE A 7 13.17 26.99 12.59
CA ILE A 7 13.88 27.17 11.31
C ILE A 7 12.88 27.41 10.17
N LEU A 8 11.81 26.60 10.09
CA LEU A 8 10.80 26.75 9.05
C LEU A 8 10.10 28.12 9.11
N LEU A 9 9.75 28.60 10.31
CA LEU A 9 9.16 29.92 10.49
C LEU A 9 10.11 31.04 10.05
N GLN A 10 11.40 30.92 10.38
CA GLN A 10 12.40 31.92 10.01
C GLN A 10 12.61 31.97 8.49
N GLU A 11 12.70 30.81 7.83
CA GLU A 11 12.83 30.73 6.37
C GLU A 11 11.60 31.27 5.64
N VAL A 12 10.39 30.95 6.11
CA VAL A 12 9.15 31.44 5.47
C VAL A 12 8.95 32.94 5.72
N ALA A 13 9.35 33.46 6.88
CA ALA A 13 9.21 34.87 7.23
C ALA A 13 10.09 35.79 6.37
N THR A 14 11.22 35.32 5.85
CA THR A 14 12.10 36.12 4.98
C THR A 14 11.69 36.10 3.51
N LEU A 15 10.74 35.23 3.12
CA LEU A 15 10.25 35.16 1.74
C LEU A 15 9.36 36.36 1.37
N PRO A 16 9.38 36.79 0.09
CA PRO A 16 8.36 37.67 -0.47
C PRO A 16 6.96 37.05 -0.37
N GLU A 17 5.94 37.88 -0.23
CA GLU A 17 4.55 37.44 -0.01
C GLU A 17 4.03 36.48 -1.09
N SER A 18 4.37 36.73 -2.37
CA SER A 18 4.03 35.84 -3.48
C SER A 18 4.60 34.43 -3.30
N ARG A 19 5.81 34.31 -2.76
CA ARG A 19 6.46 33.01 -2.49
C ARG A 19 5.91 32.33 -1.25
N ARG A 20 5.42 33.07 -0.27
CA ARG A 20 4.75 32.48 0.92
C ARG A 20 3.47 31.76 0.53
N ALA A 21 2.71 32.30 -0.42
CA ALA A 21 1.52 31.66 -0.96
C ALA A 21 1.85 30.33 -1.65
N ASP A 22 2.94 30.29 -2.44
CA ASP A 22 3.42 29.07 -3.08
C ASP A 22 3.82 27.99 -2.05
N VAL A 23 4.55 28.37 -1.00
CA VAL A 23 4.95 27.46 0.08
C VAL A 23 3.72 26.89 0.79
N LEU A 24 2.70 27.72 1.06
CA LEU A 24 1.46 27.26 1.67
C LEU A 24 0.72 26.26 0.77
N ALA A 25 0.67 26.52 -0.54
CA ALA A 25 0.09 25.60 -1.51
C ALA A 25 0.85 24.27 -1.56
N PHE A 26 2.18 24.31 -1.54
CA PHE A 26 3.02 23.12 -1.52
C PHE A 26 2.86 22.29 -0.24
N VAL A 27 2.81 22.92 0.94
CA VAL A 27 2.54 22.21 2.21
C VAL A 27 1.17 21.54 2.18
N ARG A 28 0.15 22.18 1.59
CA ARG A 28 -1.18 21.57 1.41
C ARG A 28 -1.13 20.39 0.45
N TYR A 29 -0.42 20.53 -0.67
CA TYR A 29 -0.17 19.42 -1.59
C TYR A 29 0.50 18.24 -0.87
N LEU A 30 1.55 18.48 -0.09
CA LEU A 30 2.23 17.42 0.67
C LEU A 30 1.25 16.68 1.58
N LYS A 31 0.42 17.40 2.33
CA LYS A 31 -0.61 16.81 3.20
C LYS A 31 -1.62 15.95 2.43
N LEU A 32 -2.03 16.39 1.24
CA LEU A 32 -2.96 15.66 0.38
C LEU A 32 -2.30 14.49 -0.36
N SER A 33 -0.98 14.56 -0.58
CA SER A 33 -0.19 13.50 -1.20
C SER A 33 0.25 12.42 -0.22
N ILE A 34 0.08 12.62 1.09
CA ILE A 34 0.23 11.55 2.08
C ILE A 34 -0.85 10.52 1.72
N PRO A 35 -0.44 9.34 1.24
CA PRO A 35 -1.40 8.44 0.64
C PRO A 35 -2.17 7.74 1.76
N SER A 36 -3.35 8.26 2.08
CA SER A 36 -4.36 7.54 2.87
C SER A 36 -4.66 6.18 2.23
N GLU A 37 -4.68 6.12 0.90
CA GLU A 37 -4.97 4.91 0.14
C GLU A 37 -3.80 3.92 0.05
N ARG A 38 -2.54 4.35 0.05
CA ARG A 38 -1.40 3.41 -0.16
C ARG A 38 -1.15 2.56 1.08
N LEU A 39 -1.23 3.16 2.27
CA LEU A 39 -1.17 2.42 3.54
C LEU A 39 -2.40 1.51 3.70
N GLU A 40 -3.59 1.94 3.28
CA GLU A 40 -4.79 1.09 3.28
C GLU A 40 -4.71 -0.06 2.28
N ILE A 41 -4.17 0.16 1.08
CA ILE A 41 -4.00 -0.89 0.06
C ILE A 41 -2.94 -1.91 0.52
N GLU A 42 -1.80 -1.47 1.04
CA GLU A 42 -0.77 -2.37 1.57
C GLU A 42 -1.28 -3.17 2.78
N LYS A 43 -2.03 -2.53 3.67
CA LYS A 43 -2.68 -3.19 4.81
C LYS A 43 -3.72 -4.21 4.34
N ARG A 44 -4.63 -3.84 3.44
CA ARG A 44 -5.66 -4.74 2.88
C ARG A 44 -5.05 -5.91 2.12
N PHE A 45 -3.95 -5.68 1.40
CA PHE A 45 -3.23 -6.74 0.70
C PHE A 45 -2.57 -7.71 1.67
N THR A 46 -1.97 -7.20 2.74
CA THR A 46 -1.38 -8.02 3.82
C THR A 46 -2.45 -8.85 4.53
N GLU A 47 -3.57 -8.23 4.91
CA GLU A 47 -4.72 -8.91 5.55
C GLU A 47 -5.32 -10.00 4.64
N ALA A 48 -5.45 -9.73 3.33
CA ALA A 48 -5.94 -10.72 2.37
C ALA A 48 -4.99 -11.92 2.23
N LEU A 49 -3.68 -11.69 2.22
CA LEU A 49 -2.69 -12.76 2.18
C LEU A 49 -2.69 -13.61 3.46
N GLU A 50 -2.82 -12.97 4.63
CA GLU A 50 -2.94 -13.68 5.91
C GLU A 50 -4.21 -14.52 5.96
N ALA A 51 -5.35 -13.99 5.51
CA ALA A 51 -6.61 -14.73 5.45
C ALA A 51 -6.53 -15.95 4.52
N ILE A 52 -5.89 -15.82 3.35
CA ILE A 52 -5.69 -16.95 2.42
C ILE A 52 -4.82 -18.03 3.05
N ARG A 53 -3.72 -17.65 3.71
CA ARG A 53 -2.82 -18.58 4.38
C ARG A 53 -3.48 -19.27 5.57
N ALA A 54 -4.23 -18.53 6.38
CA ALA A 54 -5.01 -19.07 7.48
C ALA A 54 -6.06 -20.07 6.95
N ARG A 55 -6.75 -19.74 5.87
CA ARG A 55 -7.74 -20.64 5.26
C ARG A 55 -7.12 -21.91 4.70
N ALA A 56 -5.94 -21.83 4.07
CA ALA A 56 -5.21 -23.00 3.60
C ALA A 56 -4.79 -23.91 4.78
N SER A 57 -4.37 -23.30 5.90
CA SER A 57 -4.04 -24.02 7.13
C SER A 57 -5.27 -24.68 7.78
N GLU A 58 -6.41 -23.99 7.84
CA GLU A 58 -7.67 -24.54 8.36
C GLU A 58 -8.19 -25.73 7.54
N LEU A 59 -7.94 -25.72 6.24
CA LEU A 59 -8.37 -26.75 5.31
C LEU A 59 -7.36 -27.91 5.20
N ASN A 60 -6.24 -27.88 5.94
CA ASN A 60 -5.13 -28.85 5.82
C ASN A 60 -4.66 -29.05 4.36
N ILE A 61 -4.78 -28.02 3.52
CA ILE A 61 -4.39 -28.12 2.11
C ILE A 61 -2.88 -28.06 2.04
N THR A 62 -2.27 -29.18 1.64
CA THR A 62 -0.84 -29.28 1.42
C THR A 62 -0.45 -28.78 0.03
N PRO A 63 0.81 -28.37 -0.20
CA PRO A 63 1.32 -28.10 -1.54
C PRO A 63 1.07 -29.25 -2.53
N GLU A 64 1.12 -30.49 -2.04
CA GLU A 64 0.85 -31.70 -2.82
C GLU A 64 -0.62 -31.81 -3.27
N ASP A 65 -1.57 -31.41 -2.41
CA ASP A 65 -2.99 -31.34 -2.76
C ASP A 65 -3.23 -30.30 -3.88
N ILE A 66 -2.55 -29.15 -3.79
CA ILE A 66 -2.63 -28.09 -4.81
C ILE A 66 -2.07 -28.58 -6.15
N GLU A 67 -0.91 -29.25 -6.16
CA GLU A 67 -0.34 -29.80 -7.40
C GLU A 67 -1.20 -30.88 -8.03
N THR A 68 -1.83 -31.71 -7.19
CA THR A 68 -2.73 -32.77 -7.64
C THR A 68 -3.94 -32.19 -8.36
N GLU A 69 -4.58 -31.16 -7.79
CA GLU A 69 -5.69 -30.45 -8.41
C GLU A 69 -5.29 -29.73 -9.70
N ILE A 70 -4.14 -29.03 -9.71
CA ILE A 70 -3.63 -28.36 -10.92
C ILE A 70 -3.39 -29.36 -12.05
N ARG A 71 -2.83 -30.52 -11.75
CA ARG A 71 -2.56 -31.59 -12.72
C ARG A 71 -3.86 -32.18 -13.27
N ALA A 72 -4.82 -32.48 -12.40
CA ALA A 72 -6.13 -33.00 -12.79
C ALA A 72 -6.86 -32.04 -13.74
N VAL A 73 -6.85 -30.73 -13.45
CA VAL A 73 -7.45 -29.70 -14.31
C VAL A 73 -6.75 -29.59 -15.66
N ARG A 74 -5.40 -29.62 -15.67
CA ARG A 74 -4.62 -29.55 -16.93
C ARG A 74 -4.86 -30.78 -17.82
N GLU A 75 -4.91 -31.97 -17.24
CA GLU A 75 -5.20 -33.20 -17.97
C GLU A 75 -6.64 -33.23 -18.49
N ALA A 76 -7.62 -32.80 -17.69
CA ALA A 76 -9.01 -32.70 -18.13
C ALA A 76 -9.17 -31.72 -19.31
N ASN A 77 -8.44 -30.61 -19.30
CA ASN A 77 -8.43 -29.65 -20.40
C ASN A 77 -7.70 -30.19 -21.65
N ALA A 78 -6.65 -30.99 -21.47
CA ALA A 78 -5.96 -31.64 -22.58
C ALA A 78 -6.82 -32.73 -23.25
N ARG A 79 -7.63 -33.45 -22.47
CA ARG A 79 -8.58 -34.48 -22.99
C ARG A 79 -9.82 -33.88 -23.66
N ARG A 80 -10.09 -32.59 -23.46
CA ARG A 80 -11.19 -31.83 -24.08
C ARG A 80 -10.81 -31.15 -25.40
N ARG A 81 -9.53 -31.21 -25.79
CA ARG A 81 -9.01 -30.72 -27.08
C ARG A 81 -8.83 -31.89 -28.04
#